data_AF-A0A7C4EQA5-F1
#
_entry.id   AF-A0A7C4EQA5-F1
#
_cell.length_a   1.000
_cell.length_b   1.000
_cell.length_c   1.000
_cell.angle_alpha   90.00
_cell.angle_beta   90.00
_cell.angle_gamma   90.00
#
_symmetry.space_group_name_H-M   'P 1'
#
loop_
_entity.id
_entity.type
_entity.pdbx_description
1 polymer ?
#
loop_
_entity_poly.entity_id
_entity_poly.type
_entity_poly.pdbx_seq_one_letter_code
_entity_poly.pdbx_strand_id
1 'polypeptide(L)'
;MKDLLTLYDLTQKDFELIFKRTASLKRLHQSRRLHQPLRGKTLGMIFEKPSTRTRVSFEVGMFQLGGHALYLRWTDTQLGRGESISDTARVLSRYL
;
A
#
# COMPACT_ATOMS: atom_id res chain seq x y z
N MET A 1 -1.19 -0.43 -15.17
CA MET A 1 -1.45 -0.32 -13.71
C MET A 1 -2.28 0.94 -13.51
N LYS A 2 -3.21 0.98 -12.54
CA LYS A 2 -3.99 2.20 -12.24
C LYS A 2 -3.49 2.73 -10.89
N ASP A 3 -3.13 4.00 -10.85
CA ASP A 3 -2.68 4.67 -9.63
C ASP A 3 -3.87 5.32 -8.91
N LEU A 4 -3.75 5.49 -7.59
CA LEU A 4 -4.71 6.23 -6.77
C LEU A 4 -4.01 7.45 -6.18
N LEU A 5 -3.90 8.52 -6.98
CA LEU A 5 -3.24 9.76 -6.57
C LEU A 5 -4.23 10.78 -6.05
N THR A 6 -5.43 10.83 -6.64
CA THR A 6 -6.50 11.71 -6.20
C THR A 6 -7.88 11.07 -6.35
N LEU A 7 -8.85 11.52 -5.56
CA LEU A 7 -10.24 11.07 -5.65
C LEU A 7 -10.90 11.51 -6.96
N TYR A 8 -10.39 12.55 -7.62
CA TYR A 8 -10.91 13.02 -8.91
C TYR A 8 -10.65 12.04 -10.07
N ASP A 9 -9.71 11.10 -9.91
CA ASP A 9 -9.45 10.04 -10.90
C ASP A 9 -10.45 8.87 -10.79
N LEU A 10 -11.33 8.91 -9.78
CA LEU A 10 -12.29 7.86 -9.50
C LEU A 10 -13.67 8.21 -10.03
N THR A 11 -14.25 7.26 -10.77
CA THR A 11 -15.65 7.29 -11.14
C THR A 11 -16.52 6.77 -10.00
N GLN A 12 -17.83 7.04 -10.05
CA GLN A 12 -18.78 6.43 -9.11
C GLN A 12 -18.65 4.90 -9.04
N LYS A 13 -18.44 4.24 -10.19
CA LYS A 13 -18.24 2.78 -10.26
C LYS A 13 -16.97 2.33 -9.52
N ASP A 14 -15.90 3.11 -9.57
CA ASP A 14 -14.68 2.81 -8.81
C ASP A 14 -14.95 2.86 -7.29
N PHE A 15 -15.70 3.87 -6.81
CA PHE A 15 -16.09 3.95 -5.40
C PHE A 15 -16.95 2.76 -4.98
N GLU A 16 -17.98 2.42 -5.75
CA GLU A 16 -18.83 1.26 -5.50
C GLU A 16 -18.00 -0.03 -5.41
N LEU A 17 -17.03 -0.21 -6.30
CA LEU A 17 -16.11 -1.34 -6.28
C LEU A 17 -15.23 -1.35 -5.02
N ILE A 18 -14.64 -0.22 -4.64
CA ILE A 18 -13.78 -0.08 -3.46
C ILE A 18 -14.57 -0.45 -2.19
N PHE A 19 -15.77 0.09 -2.01
CA PHE A 19 -16.61 -0.19 -0.84
C PHE A 19 -17.09 -1.64 -0.82
N LYS A 20 -17.52 -2.19 -1.96
CA LYS A 20 -17.92 -3.60 -2.08
C LYS A 20 -16.76 -4.54 -1.73
N ARG A 21 -15.55 -4.27 -2.23
CA ARG A 21 -14.35 -5.06 -1.91
C ARG A 21 -13.98 -4.95 -0.44
N THR A 22 -14.03 -3.75 0.13
CA THR A 22 -13.78 -3.51 1.57
C THR A 22 -14.73 -4.33 2.44
N ALA A 23 -16.04 -4.29 2.16
CA ALA A 23 -17.04 -5.06 2.90
C ALA A 23 -16.83 -6.58 2.77
N SER A 24 -16.43 -7.05 1.58
CA SER A 24 -16.09 -8.45 1.34
C SER A 24 -14.88 -8.90 2.15
N LEU A 25 -13.78 -8.15 2.11
CA LEU A 25 -12.55 -8.46 2.83
C LEU A 25 -12.77 -8.43 4.35
N LYS A 26 -13.54 -7.47 4.87
CA LYS A 26 -13.91 -7.41 6.29
C LYS A 26 -14.67 -8.66 6.74
N ARG A 27 -15.66 -9.12 5.96
CA ARG A 27 -16.41 -10.36 6.26
C ARG A 27 -15.51 -11.59 6.25
N LEU A 28 -14.62 -11.71 5.25
CA LEU A 28 -13.67 -12.82 5.17
C LEU A 28 -12.75 -12.85 6.39
N HIS A 29 -12.20 -11.70 6.77
CA HIS A 29 -11.36 -11.57 7.96
C HIS A 29 -12.11 -11.97 9.24
N GLN A 30 -13.35 -11.49 9.41
CA GLN A 30 -14.19 -11.84 10.56
C GLN A 30 -14.55 -13.33 10.62
N SER A 31 -14.69 -13.98 9.47
CA SER A 31 -14.97 -15.42 9.39
C SER A 31 -13.78 -16.31 9.78
N ARG A 32 -12.61 -15.73 10.10
CA ARG A 32 -11.35 -16.42 10.40
C ARG A 32 -10.88 -17.39 9.30
N ARG A 33 -11.40 -17.26 8.08
CA ARG A 33 -10.95 -18.03 6.92
C ARG A 33 -9.67 -17.40 6.38
N LEU A 34 -8.69 -18.25 6.06
CA LEU A 34 -7.45 -17.81 5.44
C LEU A 34 -7.75 -17.26 4.04
N HIS A 35 -7.50 -15.97 3.82
CA HIS A 35 -7.62 -15.31 2.53
C HIS A 35 -6.39 -14.45 2.28
N GLN A 36 -5.45 -14.97 1.48
CA GLN A 36 -4.14 -14.35 1.25
C GLN A 36 -3.92 -13.99 -0.23
N PRO A 37 -4.69 -13.05 -0.79
CA PRO A 37 -4.58 -12.68 -2.20
C PRO A 37 -3.27 -11.96 -2.55
N LEU A 38 -2.53 -11.46 -1.56
CA LEU A 38 -1.26 -10.76 -1.72
C LEU A 38 -0.07 -11.61 -1.29
N ARG A 39 -0.23 -12.94 -1.23
CA ARG A 39 0.85 -13.85 -0.83
C ARG A 39 2.09 -13.65 -1.71
N GLY A 40 3.23 -13.35 -1.07
CA GLY A 40 4.51 -13.13 -1.74
C GLY A 40 4.64 -11.76 -2.43
N LYS A 41 3.69 -10.84 -2.23
CA LYS A 41 3.79 -9.46 -2.72
C LYS A 41 4.36 -8.54 -1.65
N THR A 42 5.14 -7.55 -2.09
CA THR A 42 5.72 -6.53 -1.22
C THR A 42 5.15 -5.16 -1.56
N LEU A 43 4.73 -4.40 -0.55
CA LEU A 43 4.33 -3.00 -0.68
C LEU A 43 5.43 -2.11 -0.11
N GLY A 44 6.07 -1.30 -0.95
CA GLY A 44 6.95 -0.23 -0.48
C GLY A 44 6.14 0.97 -0.02
N MET A 45 6.46 1.49 1.17
CA MET A 45 5.77 2.59 1.80
C MET A 45 6.74 3.71 2.15
N ILE A 46 6.78 4.77 1.34
CA ILE A 46 7.62 5.94 1.58
C ILE A 46 6.85 6.97 2.40
N PHE A 47 7.42 7.41 3.51
CA PHE A 47 6.84 8.45 4.36
C PHE A 47 7.82 9.61 4.57
N GLU A 48 7.47 10.78 4.05
CA GLU A 48 8.15 12.05 4.34
C GLU A 48 7.80 12.55 5.74
N LYS A 49 6.52 12.47 6.11
CA LYS A 49 6.02 12.83 7.44
C LYS A 49 5.60 11.59 8.22
N PRO A 50 5.89 11.53 9.53
CA PRO A 50 5.46 10.40 10.35
C PRO A 50 3.92 10.31 10.41
N SER A 51 3.37 9.09 10.26
CA SER A 51 1.94 8.83 10.43
C SER A 51 1.70 7.43 11.00
N THR A 52 1.17 7.37 12.22
CA THR A 52 0.90 6.11 12.93
C THR A 52 -0.24 5.34 12.29
N ARG A 53 -1.40 6.00 12.06
CA ARG A 53 -2.60 5.32 11.55
C ARG A 53 -2.38 4.73 10.16
N THR A 54 -1.77 5.52 9.27
CA THR A 54 -1.50 5.09 7.90
C THR A 54 -0.53 3.92 7.92
N ARG A 55 0.63 4.05 8.57
CA ARG A 55 1.63 2.97 8.67
C ARG A 55 1.03 1.68 9.21
N VAL A 56 0.40 1.72 10.38
CA VAL A 56 -0.17 0.53 11.02
C VAL A 56 -1.24 -0.11 10.13
N SER A 57 -2.12 0.69 9.52
CA SER A 57 -3.18 0.15 8.65
C SER A 57 -2.65 -0.59 7.43
N PHE A 58 -1.59 -0.07 6.77
CA PHE A 58 -0.99 -0.72 5.62
C PHE A 58 -0.16 -1.94 6.01
N GLU A 59 0.66 -1.87 7.07
CA GLU A 59 1.45 -3.02 7.54
C GLU A 59 0.54 -4.19 7.93
N VAL A 60 -0.47 -3.92 8.77
CA VAL A 60 -1.42 -4.94 9.22
C VAL A 60 -2.26 -5.44 8.05
N GLY A 61 -2.73 -4.55 7.17
CA GLY A 61 -3.51 -4.92 5.99
C GLY A 61 -2.75 -5.84 5.03
N MET A 62 -1.49 -5.52 4.72
CA MET A 62 -0.63 -6.36 3.90
C MET A 62 -0.40 -7.72 4.55
N PHE A 63 -0.05 -7.76 5.84
CA PHE A 63 0.16 -8.99 6.59
C PHE A 63 -1.09 -9.90 6.59
N GLN A 64 -2.27 -9.32 6.86
CA GLN A 64 -3.54 -10.05 6.86
C GLN A 64 -3.87 -10.65 5.49
N LEU A 65 -3.48 -9.99 4.41
CA LEU A 65 -3.65 -10.47 3.04
C LEU A 65 -2.49 -11.34 2.54
N GLY A 66 -1.53 -11.69 3.41
CA GLY A 66 -0.40 -12.58 3.13
C GLY A 66 0.81 -11.91 2.48
N GLY A 67 0.80 -10.60 2.31
CA GLY A 67 1.91 -9.83 1.77
C GLY A 67 2.82 -9.24 2.84
N HIS A 68 3.86 -8.56 2.39
CA HIS A 68 4.83 -7.86 3.23
C HIS A 68 4.79 -6.35 2.95
N ALA A 69 4.99 -5.52 3.97
CA ALA A 69 5.06 -4.08 3.82
C ALA A 69 6.45 -3.59 4.23
N LEU A 70 7.13 -2.90 3.33
CA LEU A 70 8.46 -2.32 3.54
C LEU A 70 8.30 -0.83 3.87
N TYR A 71 8.52 -0.46 5.12
CA TYR A 71 8.45 0.93 5.57
C TYR A 71 9.77 1.66 5.31
N LEU A 72 9.71 2.74 4.53
CA LEU A 72 10.84 3.57 4.13
C LEU A 72 10.61 4.99 4.65
N ARG A 73 11.37 5.41 5.67
CA ARG A 73 11.36 6.82 6.09
C ARG A 73 12.19 7.64 5.12
N TRP A 74 11.67 8.79 4.72
CA TRP A 74 12.36 9.70 3.80
C TRP A 74 13.80 10.01 4.25
N THR A 75 13.98 10.33 5.53
CA THR A 75 15.29 10.63 6.16
C THR A 75 16.29 9.47 6.12
N ASP A 76 15.80 8.24 6.05
CA ASP A 76 16.62 7.03 6.10
C ASP A 76 16.96 6.54 4.68
N THR A 77 16.38 7.17 3.65
CA THR A 77 16.58 6.85 2.23
C THR A 77 17.44 7.90 1.52
N GLN A 78 17.91 7.58 0.32
CA GLN A 78 18.66 8.53 -0.51
C GLN A 78 17.81 9.73 -0.99
N LEU A 79 16.48 9.64 -0.92
CA LEU A 79 15.57 10.77 -1.14
C LEU A 79 15.87 11.93 -0.17
N GLY A 80 16.22 11.61 1.08
CA GLY A 80 16.64 12.62 2.07
C GLY A 80 18.04 13.20 1.83
N ARG A 81 18.81 12.62 0.90
CA ARG A 81 20.22 12.96 0.63
C ARG A 81 20.45 13.55 -0.77
N GLY A 82 19.38 13.80 -1.52
CA GLY A 82 19.44 14.46 -2.82
C GLY A 82 19.35 13.53 -4.04
N GLU A 83 19.10 12.23 -3.87
CA GLU A 83 18.74 11.37 -5.02
C GLU A 83 17.42 11.86 -5.64
N SER A 84 17.35 11.86 -6.97
CA SER A 84 16.14 12.32 -7.66
C SER A 84 14.99 11.35 -7.42
N ILE A 85 13.77 11.88 -7.26
CA ILE A 85 12.55 11.07 -7.10
C ILE A 85 12.42 10.05 -8.25
N SER A 86 12.81 10.44 -9.46
CA SER A 86 12.77 9.57 -10.65
C SER A 86 13.72 8.38 -10.53
N ASP A 87 14.93 8.59 -10.02
CA ASP A 87 15.92 7.52 -9.85
C ASP A 87 15.48 6.56 -8.74
N THR A 88 15.04 7.08 -7.60
CA THR A 88 14.51 6.24 -6.51
C THR A 88 13.30 5.42 -6.99
N ALA A 89 12.36 6.02 -7.73
CA ALA A 89 11.21 5.30 -8.27
C ALA A 89 11.63 4.18 -9.25
N ARG A 90 12.65 4.43 -10.09
CA ARG A 90 13.20 3.41 -10.99
C ARG A 90 13.87 2.25 -10.25
N VAL A 91 14.54 2.51 -9.13
CA VAL A 91 15.11 1.46 -8.28
C VAL A 91 13.99 0.64 -7.64
N LEU A 92 13.03 1.30 -6.98
CA LEU A 92 11.96 0.62 -6.25
C LEU A 92 11.06 -0.24 -7.15
N SER A 93 10.72 0.23 -8.35
CA SER A 93 9.88 -0.50 -9.32
C SER A 93 10.50 -1.80 -9.85
N ARG A 94 11.80 -2.07 -9.62
CA ARG A 94 12.44 -3.34 -9.98
C ARG A 94 12.35 -4.40 -8.89
N TYR A 95 12.13 -3.99 -7.65
CA TYR A 95 12.14 -4.88 -6.48
C TYR A 95 10.76 -5.07 -5.84
N LEU A 96 9.81 -4.18 -6.12
CA LEU A 96 8.46 -4.17 -5.56
C LEU A 96 7.41 -4.64 -6.59
#